data_AF-A0A7D9HHN6-F1
#
_entry.id   AF-A0A7D9HHN6-F1
#
_cell.length_a   1.000
_cell.length_b   1.000
_cell.length_c   1.000
_cell.angle_alpha   90.00
_cell.angle_beta   90.00
_cell.angle_gamma   90.00
#
_symmetry.space_group_name_H-M   'P 1'
#
loop_
_entity.id
_entity.type
_entity.pdbx_description
1 polymer ?
#
loop_
_entity_poly.entity_id
_entity_poly.type
_entity_poly.pdbx_seq_one_letter_code
_entity_poly.pdbx_strand_id
1 'polypeptide(L)'
;MTQAVKKLTKELDIEIHSVTFYTDSKVVLGYIKNDIRIFHIYVANRVQVIRDVSKPSQWKYIDTSTNPADLATQGITVKVLQESDWLRGPTFLKSNSPTTSTIDESDGDIDESNPEVRQEVKVHATSTQRALGVGSERFDRFSEWSTLQRAIAKLVMRAKRFEIKSEPQTSQHDHETTESGDNDGPTLDASKRAEILIIRTAQEEAFADEISVLQRRSGNKPESRQSLRERRTVLRKSSLFHLDPFLDKDSVLRVGGRIHRSDLGFEEKHPIILPQKHHVSELLICHYHHKVYHQGRQITHGALRQPGYWVGGGHRMVSRILNSCVTCRKLRERTLTQHMINLPKNRIEPSPPFTSIGVDVFGPWIIRTRKLRGGAAEYLQNLQVRTKWRNREQNLSGGDVVLVKDNDVSHNK
;
A
#
# COMPACT_ATOMS: atom_id res chain seq x y z
N MET A 1 -29.53 -32.56 -3.11
CA MET A 1 -30.00 -33.65 -4.00
C MET A 1 -29.23 -34.96 -3.78
N THR A 2 -27.91 -35.01 -3.95
CA THR A 2 -27.12 -36.25 -3.79
C THR A 2 -27.22 -36.90 -2.40
N GLN A 3 -27.21 -36.11 -1.33
CA GLN A 3 -27.39 -36.62 0.04
C GLN A 3 -28.78 -37.20 0.28
N ALA A 4 -29.82 -36.64 -0.34
CA ALA A 4 -31.19 -37.15 -0.22
C ALA A 4 -31.30 -38.53 -0.89
N VAL A 5 -30.74 -38.69 -2.10
CA VAL A 5 -30.66 -39.99 -2.77
C VAL A 5 -29.89 -40.99 -1.93
N LYS A 6 -28.70 -40.62 -1.39
CA LYS A 6 -27.90 -41.51 -0.53
C LYS A 6 -28.70 -42.03 0.68
N LYS A 7 -29.55 -41.17 1.26
CA LYS A 7 -30.43 -41.55 2.36
C LYS A 7 -31.58 -42.45 1.87
N LEU A 8 -32.24 -42.09 0.77
CA LEU A 8 -33.34 -42.86 0.20
C LEU A 8 -32.89 -44.27 -0.22
N THR A 9 -31.74 -44.41 -0.88
CA THR A 9 -31.19 -45.73 -1.26
C THR A 9 -30.82 -46.60 -0.06
N LYS A 10 -30.60 -46.00 1.11
CA LYS A 10 -30.24 -46.73 2.34
C LYS A 10 -31.48 -47.17 3.12
N GLU A 11 -32.52 -46.35 3.13
CA GLU A 11 -33.69 -46.52 4.02
C GLU A 11 -34.91 -47.12 3.30
N LEU A 12 -34.90 -47.20 1.97
CA LEU A 12 -35.98 -47.83 1.20
C LEU A 12 -35.68 -49.32 0.99
N ASP A 13 -36.60 -50.19 1.42
CA ASP A 13 -36.59 -51.64 1.14
C ASP A 13 -37.10 -51.97 -0.29
N ILE A 14 -36.80 -51.09 -1.27
CA ILE A 14 -37.21 -51.25 -2.67
C ILE A 14 -35.96 -51.16 -3.54
N GLU A 15 -35.83 -52.07 -4.50
CA GLU A 15 -34.72 -52.05 -5.46
C GLU A 15 -34.87 -50.86 -6.43
N ILE A 16 -33.90 -49.95 -6.43
CA ILE A 16 -33.86 -48.80 -7.33
C ILE A 16 -32.98 -49.14 -8.54
N HIS A 17 -33.61 -49.43 -9.68
CA HIS A 17 -32.88 -49.80 -10.91
C HIS A 17 -32.14 -48.63 -11.59
N SER A 18 -32.59 -47.39 -11.41
CA SER A 18 -31.91 -46.22 -11.98
C SER A 18 -32.15 -44.95 -11.18
N VAL A 19 -31.16 -44.06 -11.18
CA VAL A 19 -31.24 -42.73 -10.57
C VAL A 19 -30.80 -41.69 -11.58
N THR A 20 -31.65 -40.70 -11.81
CA THR A 20 -31.38 -39.54 -12.66
C THR A 20 -31.52 -38.26 -11.85
N PHE A 21 -30.58 -37.35 -11.99
CA PHE A 21 -30.57 -36.05 -11.32
C PHE A 21 -30.86 -34.95 -12.33
N TYR A 22 -31.61 -33.92 -11.91
CA TYR A 22 -31.92 -32.76 -12.73
C TYR A 22 -31.39 -31.50 -12.05
N THR A 23 -30.79 -30.60 -12.83
CA THR A 23 -30.38 -29.27 -12.39
C THR A 23 -30.73 -28.24 -13.45
N ASP A 24 -31.17 -27.07 -13.01
CA ASP A 24 -31.47 -25.93 -13.87
C ASP A 24 -30.27 -24.98 -14.04
N SER A 25 -29.11 -25.35 -13.52
CA SER A 25 -27.87 -24.60 -13.69
C SER A 25 -26.94 -25.29 -14.68
N LYS A 26 -26.85 -24.72 -15.89
CA LYS A 26 -25.90 -25.17 -16.92
C LYS A 26 -24.45 -25.09 -16.44
N VAL A 27 -24.12 -24.07 -15.65
CA VAL A 27 -22.78 -23.89 -15.06
C VAL A 27 -22.42 -25.04 -14.13
N VAL A 28 -23.34 -25.44 -13.23
CA VAL A 28 -23.13 -26.58 -12.33
C VAL A 28 -23.01 -27.89 -13.12
N LEU A 29 -23.82 -28.06 -14.17
CA LEU A 29 -23.71 -29.22 -15.05
C LEU A 29 -22.33 -29.29 -15.73
N GLY A 30 -21.81 -28.15 -16.20
CA GLY A 30 -20.45 -28.02 -16.73
C GLY A 30 -19.39 -28.40 -15.70
N TYR A 31 -19.51 -27.93 -14.46
CA TYR A 31 -18.60 -28.31 -13.37
C TYR A 31 -18.60 -29.82 -13.08
N ILE A 32 -19.77 -30.45 -13.10
CA ILE A 32 -19.90 -31.89 -12.85
C ILE A 32 -19.33 -32.73 -14.00
N LYS A 33 -19.38 -32.24 -15.24
CA LYS A 33 -18.89 -32.96 -16.43
C LYS A 33 -17.38 -32.77 -16.71
N ASN A 34 -16.76 -31.71 -16.22
CA ASN A 34 -15.36 -31.41 -16.54
C ASN A 34 -14.35 -32.25 -15.71
N ASP A 35 -13.49 -33.01 -16.39
CA ASP A 35 -12.44 -33.83 -15.78
C ASP A 35 -11.02 -33.24 -15.91
N ILE A 36 -10.85 -32.15 -16.67
CA ILE A 36 -9.53 -31.66 -17.12
C ILE A 36 -9.09 -30.40 -16.35
N ARG A 37 -10.03 -29.59 -15.85
CA ARG A 37 -9.73 -28.27 -15.25
C ARG A 37 -9.68 -28.31 -13.71
N ILE A 38 -8.67 -27.64 -13.15
CA ILE A 38 -8.52 -27.51 -11.69
C ILE A 38 -9.35 -26.31 -11.21
N PHE A 39 -10.47 -26.58 -10.55
CA PHE A 39 -11.28 -25.54 -9.90
C PHE A 39 -10.61 -24.98 -8.64
N HIS A 40 -11.02 -23.78 -8.21
CA HIS A 40 -10.73 -23.31 -6.85
C HIS A 40 -11.25 -24.31 -5.80
N ILE A 41 -10.55 -24.40 -4.66
CA ILE A 41 -10.75 -25.44 -3.63
C ILE A 41 -12.22 -25.57 -3.19
N TYR A 42 -12.94 -24.45 -3.09
CA TYR A 42 -14.34 -24.42 -2.69
C TYR A 42 -15.27 -25.17 -3.66
N VAL A 43 -15.08 -24.97 -4.96
CA VAL A 43 -15.87 -25.61 -6.02
C VAL A 43 -15.42 -27.06 -6.21
N ALA A 44 -14.10 -27.30 -6.22
CA ALA A 44 -13.52 -28.64 -6.32
C ALA A 44 -14.08 -29.59 -5.25
N ASN A 45 -14.10 -29.15 -3.99
CA ASN A 45 -14.60 -29.97 -2.88
C ASN A 45 -16.10 -30.30 -3.03
N ARG A 46 -16.92 -29.39 -3.56
CA ARG A 46 -18.36 -29.61 -3.75
C ARG A 46 -18.66 -30.53 -4.93
N VAL A 47 -17.95 -30.35 -6.03
CA VAL A 47 -18.04 -31.23 -7.19
C VAL A 47 -17.61 -32.64 -6.80
N GLN A 48 -16.56 -32.79 -5.98
CA GLN A 48 -16.13 -34.08 -5.46
C GLN A 48 -17.23 -34.77 -4.64
N VAL A 49 -17.84 -34.07 -3.68
CA VAL A 49 -18.96 -34.61 -2.88
C VAL A 49 -20.13 -35.07 -3.75
N ILE A 50 -20.38 -34.38 -4.87
CA ILE A 50 -21.41 -34.79 -5.84
C ILE A 50 -20.98 -36.06 -6.59
N ARG A 51 -19.74 -36.11 -7.07
CA ARG A 51 -19.17 -37.24 -7.82
C ARG A 51 -18.98 -38.49 -6.98
N ASP A 52 -18.79 -38.36 -5.67
CA ASP A 52 -18.68 -39.50 -4.74
C ASP A 52 -19.99 -40.31 -4.65
N VAL A 53 -21.13 -39.70 -5.01
CA VAL A 53 -22.48 -40.30 -4.88
C VAL A 53 -23.17 -40.48 -6.24
N SER A 54 -22.68 -39.85 -7.30
CA SER A 54 -23.32 -39.85 -8.62
C SER A 54 -22.30 -39.74 -9.75
N LYS A 55 -22.62 -40.31 -10.91
CA LYS A 55 -21.81 -40.19 -12.12
C LYS A 55 -22.26 -38.98 -12.95
N PRO A 56 -21.35 -38.29 -13.67
CA PRO A 56 -21.72 -37.16 -14.53
C PRO A 56 -22.81 -37.49 -15.55
N SER A 57 -22.85 -38.74 -16.06
CA SER A 57 -23.88 -39.21 -16.99
C SER A 57 -25.29 -39.29 -16.42
N GLN A 58 -25.45 -39.27 -15.09
CA GLN A 58 -26.75 -39.29 -14.43
C GLN A 58 -27.39 -37.91 -14.30
N TRP A 59 -26.64 -36.84 -14.62
CA TRP A 59 -27.10 -35.46 -14.50
C TRP A 59 -27.64 -34.94 -15.82
N LYS A 60 -28.87 -34.43 -15.77
CA LYS A 60 -29.56 -33.78 -16.89
C LYS A 60 -29.90 -32.34 -16.54
N TYR A 61 -29.98 -31.51 -17.56
CA TYR A 61 -30.48 -30.14 -17.39
C TYR A 61 -32.00 -30.10 -17.53
N ILE A 62 -32.63 -29.23 -16.77
CA ILE A 62 -34.04 -28.86 -16.87
C ILE A 62 -34.15 -27.35 -16.95
N ASP A 63 -35.06 -26.81 -17.76
CA ASP A 63 -35.25 -25.38 -17.80
C ASP A 63 -35.81 -24.87 -16.46
N THR A 64 -35.31 -23.75 -15.95
CA THR A 64 -35.74 -23.15 -14.67
C THR A 64 -37.25 -22.94 -14.61
N SER A 65 -37.90 -22.58 -15.73
CA SER A 65 -39.36 -22.41 -15.78
C SER A 65 -40.14 -23.71 -15.55
N THR A 66 -39.51 -24.85 -15.79
CA THR A 66 -40.08 -26.20 -15.65
C THR A 66 -39.55 -26.95 -14.45
N ASN A 67 -38.69 -26.33 -13.62
CA ASN A 67 -38.11 -26.93 -12.44
C ASN A 67 -39.11 -26.91 -11.27
N PRO A 68 -39.69 -28.07 -10.89
CA PRO A 68 -40.70 -28.10 -9.82
C PRO A 68 -40.11 -27.70 -8.46
N ALA A 69 -38.79 -27.81 -8.26
CA ALA A 69 -38.14 -27.46 -6.99
C ALA A 69 -38.21 -25.95 -6.69
N ASP A 70 -38.29 -25.10 -7.69
CA ASP A 70 -38.38 -23.65 -7.49
C ASP A 70 -39.73 -23.22 -6.94
N LEU A 71 -40.80 -23.96 -7.28
CA LEU A 71 -42.14 -23.72 -6.74
C LEU A 71 -42.17 -23.89 -5.21
N ALA A 72 -41.33 -24.78 -4.67
CA ALA A 72 -41.21 -24.99 -3.23
C ALA A 72 -40.37 -23.92 -2.53
N THR A 73 -39.45 -23.25 -3.23
CA THR A 73 -38.53 -22.25 -2.65
C THR A 73 -39.02 -20.82 -2.81
N GLN A 74 -39.90 -20.53 -3.78
CA GLN A 74 -40.36 -19.16 -4.09
C GLN A 74 -41.60 -18.68 -3.31
N GLY A 75 -42.14 -19.48 -2.37
CA GLY A 75 -43.18 -19.02 -1.45
C GLY A 75 -44.57 -18.83 -2.07
N ILE A 76 -45.13 -19.88 -2.67
CA ILE A 76 -46.46 -19.87 -3.31
C ILE A 76 -47.61 -20.16 -2.34
N THR A 77 -48.83 -19.70 -2.68
CA THR A 77 -50.04 -19.96 -1.88
C THR A 77 -50.44 -21.44 -1.92
N VAL A 78 -51.01 -21.95 -0.81
CA VAL A 78 -51.41 -23.36 -0.65
C VAL A 78 -52.32 -23.87 -1.79
N LYS A 79 -53.25 -23.03 -2.28
CA LYS A 79 -54.13 -23.38 -3.40
C LYS A 79 -53.35 -23.66 -4.69
N VAL A 80 -52.36 -22.82 -5.01
CA VAL A 80 -51.50 -22.97 -6.19
C VAL A 80 -50.58 -24.18 -6.03
N LEU A 81 -50.08 -24.45 -4.82
CA LEU A 81 -49.25 -25.62 -4.53
C LEU A 81 -50.01 -26.96 -4.72
N GLN A 82 -51.31 -27.01 -4.39
CA GLN A 82 -52.14 -28.20 -4.57
C GLN A 82 -52.38 -28.56 -6.05
N GLU A 83 -52.35 -27.56 -6.92
CA GLU A 83 -52.55 -27.72 -8.36
C GLU A 83 -51.23 -27.81 -9.15
N SER A 84 -50.08 -27.60 -8.49
CA SER A 84 -48.78 -27.53 -9.15
C SER A 84 -48.09 -28.87 -9.35
N ASP A 85 -47.05 -28.83 -10.19
CA ASP A 85 -46.19 -29.97 -10.51
C ASP A 85 -45.26 -30.40 -9.36
N TRP A 86 -45.18 -29.63 -8.26
CA TRP A 86 -44.37 -30.01 -7.10
C TRP A 86 -44.87 -31.29 -6.41
N LEU A 87 -46.19 -31.38 -6.19
CA LEU A 87 -46.80 -32.55 -5.53
C LEU A 87 -47.15 -33.65 -6.53
N ARG A 88 -47.57 -33.28 -7.74
CA ARG A 88 -48.00 -34.24 -8.76
C ARG A 88 -46.81 -34.79 -9.55
N GLY A 89 -45.67 -34.11 -9.56
CA GLY A 89 -44.55 -34.39 -10.44
C GLY A 89 -44.80 -33.86 -11.87
N PRO A 90 -43.77 -33.29 -12.52
CA PRO A 90 -43.89 -32.72 -13.86
C PRO A 90 -44.20 -33.79 -14.90
N THR A 91 -44.87 -33.38 -15.98
CA THR A 91 -45.40 -34.28 -17.02
C THR A 91 -44.31 -35.07 -17.75
N PHE A 92 -43.13 -34.49 -17.96
CA PHE A 92 -42.00 -35.15 -18.63
C PHE A 92 -41.39 -36.32 -17.83
N LEU A 93 -41.63 -36.40 -16.51
CA LEU A 93 -41.22 -37.55 -15.69
C LEU A 93 -42.24 -38.70 -15.73
N LYS A 94 -43.47 -38.44 -16.21
CA LYS A 94 -44.55 -39.41 -16.30
C LYS A 94 -44.64 -40.08 -17.67
N SER A 95 -44.06 -39.46 -18.69
CA SER A 95 -43.97 -40.05 -20.03
C SER A 95 -42.91 -41.15 -20.06
N ASN A 96 -43.29 -42.37 -20.45
CA ASN A 96 -42.37 -43.50 -20.66
C ASN A 96 -41.47 -43.36 -21.90
N SER A 97 -41.55 -42.24 -22.62
CA SER A 97 -40.62 -41.92 -23.70
C SER A 97 -39.36 -41.28 -23.11
N PRO A 98 -38.15 -41.74 -23.47
CA PRO A 98 -36.94 -41.00 -23.17
C PRO A 98 -36.99 -39.72 -24.01
N THR A 99 -37.59 -38.66 -23.46
CA THR A 99 -37.48 -37.33 -24.04
C THR A 99 -36.05 -36.90 -23.82
N THR A 100 -35.17 -37.34 -24.73
CA THR A 100 -33.86 -36.75 -24.94
C THR A 100 -34.15 -35.34 -25.40
N SER A 101 -34.30 -34.41 -24.44
CA SER A 101 -33.94 -33.03 -24.71
C SER A 101 -32.45 -33.08 -25.07
N THR A 102 -32.20 -33.16 -26.37
CA THR A 102 -30.90 -32.96 -27.01
C THR A 102 -30.38 -31.62 -26.54
N ILE A 103 -29.53 -31.65 -25.53
CA ILE A 103 -28.70 -30.52 -25.17
C ILE A 103 -27.37 -30.88 -25.79
N ASP A 104 -27.05 -30.12 -26.85
CA ASP A 104 -25.88 -30.29 -27.69
C ASP A 104 -24.65 -30.64 -26.84
N GLU A 105 -23.85 -31.59 -27.34
CA GLU A 105 -22.59 -32.00 -26.73
C GLU A 105 -21.59 -30.83 -26.55
N SER A 106 -21.90 -29.64 -27.09
CA SER A 106 -21.16 -28.39 -26.91
C SER A 106 -21.46 -27.60 -25.63
N ASP A 107 -22.48 -27.96 -24.83
CA ASP A 107 -22.91 -27.15 -23.65
C ASP A 107 -22.10 -27.47 -22.36
N GLY A 108 -20.98 -28.18 -22.49
CA GLY A 108 -20.08 -28.56 -21.40
C GLY A 108 -18.80 -27.73 -21.28
N ASP A 109 -18.52 -26.84 -22.24
CA ASP A 109 -17.33 -26.00 -22.19
C ASP A 109 -17.52 -24.83 -21.23
N ILE A 110 -16.80 -24.90 -20.12
CA ILE A 110 -16.71 -23.82 -19.15
C ILE A 110 -15.82 -22.74 -19.77
N ASP A 111 -16.34 -21.51 -19.90
CA ASP A 111 -15.57 -20.36 -20.35
C ASP A 111 -14.23 -20.24 -19.60
N GLU A 112 -13.12 -20.05 -20.33
CA GLU A 112 -11.79 -19.82 -19.76
C GLU A 112 -11.73 -18.55 -18.90
N SER A 113 -12.66 -17.60 -19.12
CA SER A 113 -12.81 -16.42 -18.28
C SER A 113 -13.55 -16.68 -16.95
N ASN A 114 -13.96 -17.92 -16.65
CA ASN A 114 -14.68 -18.22 -15.42
C ASN A 114 -13.75 -18.05 -14.20
N PRO A 115 -14.09 -17.18 -13.22
CA PRO A 115 -13.25 -16.90 -12.05
C PRO A 115 -13.06 -18.11 -11.13
N GLU A 116 -13.89 -19.15 -11.26
CA GLU A 116 -13.81 -20.37 -10.45
C GLU A 116 -12.81 -21.40 -11.01
N VAL A 117 -12.29 -21.19 -12.23
CA VAL A 117 -11.24 -22.01 -12.85
C VAL A 117 -9.87 -21.43 -12.50
N ARG A 118 -8.95 -22.24 -11.97
CA ARG A 118 -7.58 -21.78 -11.74
C ARG A 118 -6.88 -21.57 -13.09
N GLN A 119 -6.41 -20.35 -13.33
CA GLN A 119 -5.55 -20.06 -14.48
C GLN A 119 -4.26 -20.88 -14.38
N GLU A 120 -3.86 -21.53 -15.49
CA GLU A 120 -2.60 -22.28 -15.55
C GLU A 120 -1.41 -21.38 -15.22
N VAL A 121 -0.53 -21.86 -14.33
CA VAL A 121 0.69 -21.15 -13.95
C VAL A 121 1.68 -21.23 -15.11
N LYS A 122 1.73 -20.19 -15.95
CA LYS A 122 2.76 -20.05 -16.97
C LYS A 122 4.10 -19.74 -16.30
N VAL A 123 5.05 -20.67 -16.39
CA VAL A 123 6.43 -20.46 -15.95
C VAL A 123 7.18 -19.76 -17.08
N HIS A 124 7.50 -18.48 -16.89
CA HIS A 124 8.29 -17.72 -17.85
C HIS A 124 9.79 -17.86 -17.57
N ALA A 125 10.56 -18.33 -18.55
CA ALA A 125 12.02 -18.27 -18.50
C ALA A 125 12.47 -16.81 -18.66
N THR A 126 13.02 -16.22 -17.60
CA THR A 126 13.55 -14.85 -17.64
C THR A 126 15.00 -14.88 -18.11
N SER A 127 15.23 -14.51 -19.37
CA SER A 127 16.59 -14.22 -19.86
C SER A 127 17.03 -12.87 -19.29
N THR A 128 17.98 -12.88 -18.36
CA THR A 128 18.55 -11.65 -17.80
C THR A 128 19.78 -11.23 -18.59
N GLN A 129 19.81 -9.99 -19.05
CA GLN A 129 21.07 -9.37 -19.47
C GLN A 129 21.90 -9.12 -18.20
N ARG A 130 23.13 -9.64 -18.15
CA ARG A 130 24.07 -9.37 -17.06
C ARG A 130 24.43 -7.89 -17.04
N ALA A 131 23.65 -7.07 -16.34
CA ALA A 131 24.13 -5.78 -15.89
C ALA A 131 25.22 -6.04 -14.83
N LEU A 132 26.41 -5.47 -15.04
CA LEU A 132 27.48 -5.52 -14.05
C LEU A 132 27.06 -4.66 -12.85
N GLY A 133 26.79 -5.30 -11.71
CA GLY A 133 26.52 -4.64 -10.43
C GLY A 133 25.11 -4.79 -9.89
N VAL A 134 24.88 -4.24 -8.69
CA VAL A 134 23.60 -4.30 -7.97
C VAL A 134 22.56 -3.38 -8.61
N GLY A 135 23.01 -2.25 -9.18
CA GLY A 135 22.17 -1.19 -9.71
C GLY A 135 21.61 -0.29 -8.61
N SER A 136 21.80 1.02 -8.76
CA SER A 136 21.32 2.05 -7.82
C SER A 136 19.80 2.21 -7.81
N GLU A 137 19.12 1.95 -8.94
CA GLU A 137 17.65 1.98 -9.07
C GLU A 137 16.93 1.09 -8.04
N ARG A 138 17.59 0.03 -7.57
CA ARG A 138 17.03 -0.84 -6.52
C ARG A 138 17.04 -0.18 -5.14
N PHE A 139 17.91 0.81 -4.92
CA PHE A 139 18.03 1.51 -3.64
C PHE A 139 16.85 2.45 -3.39
N ASP A 140 16.18 2.92 -4.45
CA ASP A 140 15.01 3.80 -4.38
C ASP A 140 13.80 3.16 -3.68
N ARG A 141 13.79 1.83 -3.56
CA ARG A 141 12.74 1.06 -2.87
C ARG A 141 12.85 1.14 -1.35
N PHE A 142 13.94 1.68 -0.82
CA PHE A 142 14.19 1.77 0.61
C PHE A 142 13.98 3.19 1.10
N SER A 143 13.29 3.34 2.23
CA SER A 143 13.06 4.64 2.89
C SER A 143 14.05 4.92 4.02
N GLU A 144 14.81 3.91 4.47
CA GLU A 144 15.74 4.01 5.58
C GLU A 144 17.11 3.40 5.25
N TRP A 145 18.18 4.12 5.59
CA TRP A 145 19.56 3.67 5.40
C TRP A 145 19.86 2.31 6.06
N SER A 146 19.41 2.09 7.30
CA SER A 146 19.62 0.86 8.05
C SER A 146 19.01 -0.36 7.34
N THR A 147 17.81 -0.19 6.77
CA THR A 147 17.12 -1.26 6.03
C THR A 147 17.84 -1.61 4.73
N LEU A 148 18.29 -0.59 3.99
CA LEU A 148 19.09 -0.75 2.78
C LEU A 148 20.41 -1.46 3.10
N GLN A 149 21.18 -0.96 4.07
CA GLN A 149 22.46 -1.54 4.49
C GLN A 149 22.30 -3.00 4.90
N ARG A 150 21.26 -3.33 5.69
CA ARG A 150 20.97 -4.69 6.12
C ARG A 150 20.60 -5.60 4.94
N ALA A 151 19.79 -5.12 4.00
CA ALA A 151 19.42 -5.89 2.82
C ALA A 151 20.64 -6.22 1.95
N ILE A 152 21.49 -5.23 1.69
CA ILE A 152 22.73 -5.42 0.93
C ILE A 152 23.72 -6.30 1.70
N ALA A 153 23.83 -6.15 3.02
CA ALA A 153 24.69 -7.01 3.84
C ALA A 153 24.26 -8.48 3.77
N LYS A 154 22.95 -8.77 3.81
CA LYS A 154 22.43 -10.13 3.60
C LYS A 154 22.76 -10.66 2.22
N LEU A 155 22.67 -9.85 1.17
CA LEU A 155 23.07 -10.23 -0.18
C LEU A 155 24.57 -10.54 -0.28
N VAL A 156 25.43 -9.72 0.34
CA VAL A 156 26.88 -9.93 0.40
C VAL A 156 27.21 -11.24 1.11
N MET A 157 26.55 -11.54 2.24
CA MET A 157 26.74 -12.81 2.96
C MET A 157 26.28 -14.00 2.12
N ARG A 158 25.13 -13.89 1.45
CA ARG A 158 24.61 -14.94 0.59
C ARG A 158 25.53 -15.21 -0.60
N ALA A 159 26.00 -14.17 -1.28
CA ALA A 159 26.94 -14.28 -2.39
C ALA A 159 28.22 -15.01 -1.98
N LYS A 160 28.82 -14.64 -0.84
CA LYS A 160 29.99 -15.34 -0.28
C LYS A 160 29.74 -16.83 -0.01
N ARG A 161 28.56 -17.18 0.55
CA ARG A 161 28.20 -18.59 0.78
C ARG A 161 28.07 -19.38 -0.52
N PHE A 162 27.61 -18.74 -1.60
CA PHE A 162 27.55 -19.36 -2.92
C PHE A 162 28.94 -19.52 -3.55
N GLU A 163 29.80 -18.51 -3.44
CA GLU A 163 31.19 -18.58 -3.92
C GLU A 163 31.96 -19.75 -3.28
N ILE A 164 31.83 -19.93 -1.97
CA ILE A 164 32.46 -21.04 -1.22
C ILE A 164 31.93 -22.42 -1.67
N LYS A 165 30.65 -22.51 -2.06
CA LYS A 165 30.05 -23.77 -2.56
C LYS A 165 30.38 -24.07 -4.03
N SER A 166 30.87 -23.09 -4.79
CA SER A 166 31.24 -23.24 -6.20
C SER A 166 32.71 -23.61 -6.44
N GLU A 167 33.56 -23.63 -5.41
CA GLU A 167 34.88 -24.24 -5.50
C GLU A 167 34.77 -25.76 -5.37
N PRO A 168 35.35 -26.55 -6.30
CA PRO A 168 35.36 -28.00 -6.19
C PRO A 168 36.31 -28.41 -5.05
N GLN A 169 35.76 -28.69 -3.87
CA GLN A 169 36.55 -29.27 -2.80
C GLN A 169 36.77 -30.77 -3.05
N THR A 170 38.03 -31.10 -3.31
CA THR A 170 38.59 -32.43 -3.08
C THR A 170 38.51 -32.70 -1.58
N SER A 171 37.69 -33.69 -1.22
CA SER A 171 37.70 -34.54 -0.02
C SER A 171 38.49 -34.07 1.21
N GLN A 172 37.79 -33.73 2.30
CA GLN A 172 37.80 -34.54 3.54
C GLN A 172 36.79 -33.96 4.54
N HIS A 173 36.18 -34.90 5.28
CA HIS A 173 35.10 -34.72 6.24
C HIS A 173 35.35 -33.61 7.27
N ASP A 174 34.30 -32.86 7.61
CA ASP A 174 33.73 -32.95 8.96
C ASP A 174 32.27 -32.48 8.98
N HIS A 175 31.45 -33.32 9.60
CA HIS A 175 30.00 -33.24 9.68
C HIS A 175 29.63 -32.41 10.91
N GLU A 176 29.89 -31.10 10.91
CA GLU A 176 29.26 -30.18 11.85
C GLU A 176 28.15 -29.41 11.15
N THR A 177 26.97 -30.03 11.19
CA THR A 177 25.67 -29.37 11.04
C THR A 177 25.51 -28.36 12.17
N THR A 178 26.08 -27.16 12.02
CA THR A 178 25.55 -25.99 12.72
C THR A 178 24.52 -25.35 11.79
N GLU A 179 23.28 -25.85 11.90
CA GLU A 179 22.09 -25.09 11.52
C GLU A 179 21.93 -23.91 12.48
N SER A 180 22.87 -22.96 12.42
CA SER A 180 22.70 -21.64 13.01
C SER A 180 21.80 -20.86 12.06
N GLY A 181 20.51 -20.81 12.42
CA GLY A 181 19.42 -20.36 11.56
C GLY A 181 19.63 -19.01 10.88
N ASP A 182 18.90 -18.82 9.78
CA ASP A 182 18.76 -17.59 8.97
C ASP A 182 18.27 -16.35 9.77
N ASN A 183 18.24 -16.42 11.10
CA ASN A 183 17.89 -15.35 12.03
C ASN A 183 19.09 -14.56 12.58
N ASP A 184 20.33 -14.98 12.31
CA ASP A 184 21.47 -14.21 12.78
C ASP A 184 21.63 -12.91 11.95
N GLY A 185 21.79 -11.78 12.64
CA GLY A 185 21.91 -10.46 12.02
C GLY A 185 23.14 -10.38 11.09
N PRO A 186 23.22 -9.41 10.17
CA PRO A 186 24.43 -9.24 9.37
C PRO A 186 25.63 -8.97 10.27
N THR A 187 26.73 -9.69 10.05
CA THR A 187 28.00 -9.45 10.74
C THR A 187 28.46 -7.99 10.54
N LEU A 188 29.18 -7.41 11.51
CA LEU A 188 29.71 -6.04 11.41
C LEU A 188 30.55 -5.83 10.15
N ASP A 189 31.37 -6.82 9.78
CA ASP A 189 32.16 -6.79 8.55
C ASP A 189 31.28 -6.78 7.28
N ALA A 190 30.21 -7.60 7.25
CA ALA A 190 29.26 -7.61 6.15
C ALA A 190 28.53 -6.27 6.02
N SER A 191 28.20 -5.63 7.15
CA SER A 191 27.55 -4.32 7.18
C SER A 191 28.46 -3.20 6.66
N LYS A 192 29.75 -3.21 7.00
CA LYS A 192 30.75 -2.27 6.46
C LYS A 192 30.95 -2.46 4.96
N ARG A 193 31.08 -3.71 4.50
CA ARG A 193 31.21 -4.02 3.07
C ARG A 193 29.96 -3.64 2.27
N ALA A 194 28.77 -3.81 2.86
CA ALA A 194 27.52 -3.38 2.26
C ALA A 194 27.44 -1.87 2.11
N GLU A 195 27.84 -1.12 3.13
CA GLU A 195 27.90 0.34 3.08
C GLU A 195 28.82 0.83 1.97
N ILE A 196 30.05 0.30 1.91
CA ILE A 196 31.02 0.62 0.86
C ILE A 196 30.44 0.30 -0.52
N LEU A 197 29.80 -0.86 -0.68
CA LEU A 197 29.18 -1.27 -1.94
C LEU A 197 28.06 -0.32 -2.39
N ILE A 198 27.16 0.05 -1.48
CA ILE A 198 26.06 0.98 -1.77
C ILE A 198 26.60 2.33 -2.25
N ILE A 199 27.57 2.87 -1.52
CA ILE A 199 28.22 4.15 -1.83
C ILE A 199 28.94 4.06 -3.18
N ARG A 200 29.71 2.99 -3.41
CA ARG A 200 30.44 2.79 -4.66
C ARG A 200 29.49 2.75 -5.84
N THR A 201 28.39 2.00 -5.75
CA THR A 201 27.38 1.95 -6.82
C THR A 201 26.75 3.32 -7.10
N ALA A 202 26.47 4.11 -6.06
CA ALA A 202 25.96 5.48 -6.23
C ALA A 202 27.00 6.42 -6.87
N GLN A 203 28.29 6.24 -6.56
CA GLN A 203 29.38 7.00 -7.16
C GLN A 203 29.63 6.60 -8.63
N GLU A 204 29.58 5.31 -8.95
CA GLU A 204 29.73 4.78 -10.31
C GLU A 204 28.67 5.35 -11.25
N GLU A 205 27.43 5.54 -10.77
CA GLU A 205 26.38 6.19 -11.56
C GLU A 205 26.60 7.70 -11.69
N ALA A 206 26.90 8.39 -10.59
CA ALA A 206 26.96 9.85 -10.58
C ALA A 206 28.26 10.46 -11.12
N PHE A 207 29.37 9.72 -11.06
CA PHE A 207 30.73 10.19 -11.35
C PHE A 207 31.48 9.21 -12.27
N ALA A 208 30.75 8.56 -13.21
CA ALA A 208 31.30 7.55 -14.11
C ALA A 208 32.55 8.04 -14.87
N ASP A 209 32.49 9.25 -15.41
CA ASP A 209 33.58 9.85 -16.19
C ASP A 209 34.83 10.06 -15.32
N GLU A 210 34.67 10.63 -14.12
CA GLU A 210 35.76 10.88 -13.19
C GLU A 210 36.40 9.58 -12.69
N ILE A 211 35.58 8.58 -12.37
CA ILE A 211 36.05 7.27 -11.93
C ILE A 211 36.83 6.57 -13.05
N SER A 212 36.34 6.61 -14.29
CA SER A 212 37.01 5.98 -15.44
C SER A 212 38.41 6.56 -15.71
N VAL A 213 38.59 7.87 -15.50
CA VAL A 213 39.88 8.55 -15.63
C VAL A 213 40.81 8.18 -14.48
N LEU A 214 40.29 8.05 -13.26
CA LEU A 214 41.06 7.72 -12.07
C LEU A 214 41.43 6.23 -11.98
N GLN A 215 40.62 5.32 -12.52
CA GLN A 215 40.89 3.86 -12.50
C GLN A 215 42.10 3.46 -13.35
N ARG A 216 42.37 4.18 -14.46
CA ARG A 216 43.55 3.94 -15.33
C ARG A 216 44.89 4.08 -14.60
N ARG A 217 44.88 4.60 -13.37
CA ARG A 217 46.03 4.83 -12.49
C ARG A 217 46.46 3.61 -11.65
N SER A 218 45.65 2.56 -11.49
CA SER A 218 45.92 1.53 -10.47
C SER A 218 47.21 0.70 -10.71
N GLY A 219 47.91 0.92 -11.82
CA GLY A 219 49.27 0.43 -12.04
C GLY A 219 50.34 1.46 -11.63
N ASN A 220 51.38 1.01 -10.93
CA ASN A 220 52.51 1.77 -10.39
C ASN A 220 53.44 2.46 -11.44
N LYS A 221 52.93 2.82 -12.63
CA LYS A 221 53.70 3.41 -13.72
C LYS A 221 53.71 4.95 -13.63
N PRO A 222 54.87 5.61 -13.87
CA PRO A 222 54.96 7.07 -13.89
C PRO A 222 54.10 7.65 -15.03
N GLU A 223 53.37 8.73 -14.74
CA GLU A 223 52.43 9.38 -15.66
C GLU A 223 53.15 9.98 -16.88
N SER A 224 52.57 9.84 -18.07
CA SER A 224 52.94 10.67 -19.21
C SER A 224 52.34 12.08 -19.03
N ARG A 225 53.02 13.12 -19.54
CA ARG A 225 52.49 14.50 -19.48
C ARG A 225 51.10 14.66 -20.13
N GLN A 226 50.73 13.72 -20.99
CA GLN A 226 49.45 13.70 -21.72
C GLN A 226 48.31 13.19 -20.82
N SER A 227 48.50 12.13 -20.05
CA SER A 227 47.47 11.61 -19.12
C SER A 227 47.15 12.60 -17.99
N LEU A 228 48.17 13.33 -17.50
CA LEU A 228 48.01 14.41 -16.53
C LEU A 228 47.18 15.58 -17.08
N ARG A 229 47.38 15.93 -18.35
CA ARG A 229 46.59 16.96 -19.03
C ARG A 229 45.15 16.50 -19.17
N GLU A 230 44.92 15.30 -19.67
CA GLU A 230 43.59 14.69 -19.84
C GLU A 230 42.80 14.66 -18.53
N ARG A 231 43.42 14.16 -17.46
CA ARG A 231 42.84 14.16 -16.10
C ARG A 231 42.44 15.55 -15.66
N ARG A 232 43.33 16.52 -15.82
CA ARG A 232 43.08 17.90 -15.42
C ARG A 232 41.98 18.53 -16.26
N THR A 233 41.81 18.17 -17.53
CA THR A 233 40.68 18.64 -18.37
C THR A 233 39.34 18.05 -17.96
N VAL A 234 39.25 16.74 -17.70
CA VAL A 234 37.99 16.11 -17.29
C VAL A 234 37.58 16.61 -15.91
N LEU A 235 38.50 16.59 -14.94
CA LEU A 235 38.19 17.06 -13.59
C LEU A 235 37.87 18.55 -13.58
N ARG A 236 38.50 19.40 -14.40
CA ARG A 236 38.17 20.85 -14.47
C ARG A 236 36.72 21.12 -14.86
N LYS A 237 36.08 20.22 -15.60
CA LYS A 237 34.67 20.33 -15.97
C LYS A 237 33.74 19.85 -14.86
N SER A 238 34.23 19.02 -13.94
CA SER A 238 33.42 18.47 -12.86
C SER A 238 33.37 19.37 -11.63
N SER A 239 32.29 19.23 -10.86
CA SER A 239 32.15 19.87 -9.55
C SER A 239 33.17 19.36 -8.52
N LEU A 240 33.90 18.29 -8.84
CA LEU A 240 34.84 17.63 -7.94
C LEU A 240 36.26 18.18 -8.09
N PHE A 241 36.57 19.02 -9.08
CA PHE A 241 37.93 19.52 -9.33
C PHE A 241 38.64 20.05 -8.08
N HIS A 242 37.93 20.88 -7.30
CA HIS A 242 38.47 21.55 -6.13
C HIS A 242 38.69 20.62 -4.93
N LEU A 243 38.17 19.38 -4.98
CA LEU A 243 38.29 18.39 -3.93
C LEU A 243 39.50 17.46 -4.11
N ASP A 244 40.29 17.66 -5.18
CA ASP A 244 41.42 16.80 -5.56
C ASP A 244 41.11 15.28 -5.40
N PRO A 245 40.09 14.78 -6.11
CA PRO A 245 39.50 13.47 -5.83
C PRO A 245 40.47 12.34 -6.19
N PHE A 246 40.47 11.29 -5.37
CA PHE A 246 41.22 10.06 -5.62
C PHE A 246 40.39 8.81 -5.25
N LEU A 247 40.78 7.66 -5.80
CA LEU A 247 40.18 6.37 -5.48
C LEU A 247 40.98 5.66 -4.39
N ASP A 248 40.27 5.17 -3.38
CA ASP A 248 40.83 4.34 -2.31
C ASP A 248 40.99 2.87 -2.73
N LYS A 249 41.58 2.04 -1.85
CA LYS A 249 41.72 0.58 -2.01
C LYS A 249 40.40 -0.13 -2.33
N ASP A 250 39.29 0.38 -1.80
CA ASP A 250 37.95 -0.18 -2.01
C ASP A 250 37.25 0.37 -3.28
N SER A 251 37.99 1.11 -4.12
CA SER A 251 37.48 1.80 -5.31
C SER A 251 36.38 2.83 -5.03
N VAL A 252 36.43 3.44 -3.84
CA VAL A 252 35.53 4.53 -3.44
C VAL A 252 36.21 5.87 -3.67
N LEU A 253 35.46 6.84 -4.22
CA LEU A 253 35.93 8.19 -4.46
C LEU A 253 35.97 9.00 -3.15
N ARG A 254 37.15 9.53 -2.82
CA ARG A 254 37.40 10.30 -1.59
C ARG A 254 37.99 11.67 -1.89
N VAL A 255 37.82 12.59 -0.95
CA VAL A 255 38.40 13.94 -0.99
C VAL A 255 39.89 13.88 -0.67
N GLY A 256 40.72 14.44 -1.55
CA GLY A 256 42.15 14.63 -1.33
C GLY A 256 42.46 15.99 -0.69
N GLY A 257 43.76 16.31 -0.64
CA GLY A 257 44.21 17.67 -0.35
C GLY A 257 45.19 17.82 0.81
N ARG A 258 45.16 19.01 1.42
CA ARG A 258 46.27 19.54 2.23
C ARG A 258 46.40 18.91 3.62
N ILE A 259 45.35 18.29 4.13
CA ILE A 259 45.32 17.70 5.48
C ILE A 259 45.91 16.29 5.57
N HIS A 260 46.59 15.80 4.52
CA HIS A 260 47.19 14.46 4.50
C HIS A 260 48.20 14.20 5.64
N ARG A 261 48.87 15.24 6.17
CA ARG A 261 49.87 15.15 7.25
C ARG A 261 49.31 15.38 8.66
N SER A 262 47.99 15.56 8.82
CA SER A 262 47.42 15.71 10.17
C SER A 262 47.45 14.38 10.92
N ASP A 263 47.26 14.40 12.24
CA ASP A 263 47.16 13.19 13.08
C ASP A 263 45.74 12.59 13.11
N LEU A 264 44.83 13.06 12.26
CA LEU A 264 43.44 12.59 12.20
C LEU A 264 43.32 11.15 11.69
N GLY A 265 42.14 10.55 11.85
CA GLY A 265 41.84 9.24 11.23
C GLY A 265 41.83 9.32 9.71
N PHE A 266 42.08 8.21 9.01
CA PHE A 266 42.08 8.17 7.54
C PHE A 266 40.74 8.64 6.95
N GLU A 267 39.61 8.18 7.51
CA GLU A 267 38.25 8.56 7.10
C GLU A 267 37.97 10.06 7.28
N GLU A 268 38.54 10.69 8.31
CA GLU A 268 38.39 12.12 8.57
C GLU A 268 39.30 12.96 7.65
N LYS A 269 40.51 12.48 7.35
CA LYS A 269 41.42 13.13 6.39
C LYS A 269 40.88 13.06 4.96
N HIS A 270 40.28 11.93 4.62
CA HIS A 270 39.86 11.59 3.26
C HIS A 270 38.39 11.18 3.24
N PRO A 271 37.48 12.12 3.48
CA PRO A 271 36.06 11.80 3.53
C PRO A 271 35.56 11.32 2.16
N ILE A 272 34.62 10.39 2.19
CA ILE A 272 33.94 9.80 1.05
C ILE A 272 33.07 10.86 0.36
N ILE A 273 33.22 11.00 -0.96
CA ILE A 273 32.44 11.95 -1.75
C ILE A 273 31.06 11.36 -2.05
N LEU A 274 30.01 12.02 -1.60
CA LEU A 274 28.64 11.62 -1.87
C LEU A 274 27.99 12.50 -2.95
N PRO A 275 27.28 11.89 -3.91
CA PRO A 275 26.58 12.64 -4.95
C PRO A 275 25.45 13.49 -4.35
N GLN A 276 25.37 14.76 -4.78
CA GLN A 276 24.42 15.72 -4.19
C GLN A 276 22.95 15.40 -4.49
N LYS A 277 22.64 14.85 -5.66
CA LYS A 277 21.28 14.56 -6.13
C LYS A 277 21.08 13.06 -6.32
N HIS A 278 21.22 12.29 -5.24
CA HIS A 278 21.05 10.85 -5.28
C HIS A 278 20.32 10.36 -4.02
N HIS A 279 19.48 9.35 -4.16
CA HIS A 279 18.65 8.82 -3.08
C HIS A 279 19.47 8.29 -1.89
N VAL A 280 20.56 7.56 -2.16
CA VAL A 280 21.52 7.12 -1.13
C VAL A 280 22.01 8.26 -0.23
N SER A 281 22.36 9.42 -0.79
CA SER A 281 22.80 10.57 -0.01
C SER A 281 21.68 11.15 0.84
N GLU A 282 20.44 11.11 0.36
CA GLU A 282 19.25 11.52 1.11
C GLU A 282 18.96 10.55 2.27
N LEU A 283 18.99 9.23 2.02
CA LEU A 283 18.85 8.21 3.05
C LEU A 283 19.88 8.37 4.17
N LEU A 284 21.14 8.61 3.81
CA LEU A 284 22.22 8.76 4.78
C LEU A 284 22.06 10.03 5.61
N ILE A 285 21.73 11.17 4.99
CA ILE A 285 21.45 12.40 5.73
C ILE A 285 20.23 12.22 6.64
N CYS A 286 19.15 11.59 6.17
CA CYS A 286 17.99 11.25 6.98
C CYS A 286 18.37 10.35 8.16
N HIS A 287 19.25 9.37 7.97
CA HIS A 287 19.72 8.50 9.05
C HIS A 287 20.44 9.31 10.15
N TYR A 288 21.40 10.14 9.79
CA TYR A 288 22.10 10.98 10.76
C TYR A 288 21.22 12.06 11.36
N HIS A 289 20.25 12.57 10.60
CA HIS A 289 19.26 13.52 11.07
C HIS A 289 18.41 12.97 12.24
N HIS A 290 17.94 11.71 12.11
CA HIS A 290 17.24 11.01 13.17
C HIS A 290 18.18 10.63 14.32
N LYS A 291 19.43 10.23 14.02
CA LYS A 291 20.44 9.86 15.02
C LYS A 291 20.79 11.01 15.96
N VAL A 292 20.82 12.24 15.43
CA VAL A 292 21.02 13.45 16.26
C VAL A 292 19.71 14.01 16.81
N TYR A 293 18.62 13.24 16.87
CA TYR A 293 17.33 13.65 17.43
C TYR A 293 16.82 14.98 16.89
N HIS A 294 16.94 15.19 15.57
CA HIS A 294 16.48 16.39 14.91
C HIS A 294 17.09 17.69 15.47
N GLN A 295 18.31 17.69 16.02
CA GLN A 295 18.93 18.86 16.68
C GLN A 295 19.28 20.05 15.75
N GLY A 296 19.03 19.95 14.45
CA GLY A 296 19.14 21.05 13.50
C GLY A 296 20.36 20.94 12.56
N ARG A 297 20.47 21.90 11.64
CA ARG A 297 21.32 21.77 10.44
C ARG A 297 22.80 21.54 10.74
N GLN A 298 23.37 22.32 11.66
CA GLN A 298 24.81 22.25 11.93
C GLN A 298 25.19 20.93 12.60
N ILE A 299 24.37 20.49 13.55
CA ILE A 299 24.58 19.24 14.28
C ILE A 299 24.40 18.04 13.35
N THR A 300 23.35 18.02 12.51
CA THR A 300 23.16 16.97 11.51
C THR A 300 24.32 16.91 10.50
N HIS A 301 24.79 18.07 10.02
CA HIS A 301 25.93 18.11 9.10
C HIS A 301 27.25 17.67 9.77
N GLY A 302 27.47 18.05 11.03
CA GLY A 302 28.62 17.60 11.82
C GLY A 302 28.62 16.09 12.04
N ALA A 303 27.46 15.51 12.39
CA ALA A 303 27.31 14.06 12.55
C ALA A 303 27.51 13.26 11.25
N LEU A 304 27.26 13.89 10.10
CA LEU A 304 27.59 13.33 8.78
C LEU A 304 29.10 13.43 8.47
N ARG A 305 29.77 14.51 8.91
CA ARG A 305 31.20 14.73 8.68
C ARG A 305 32.09 13.86 9.57
N GLN A 306 31.72 13.65 10.84
CA GLN A 306 32.45 12.83 11.81
C GLN A 306 32.83 11.42 11.30
N PRO A 307 31.91 10.62 10.74
CA PRO A 307 32.25 9.30 10.17
C PRO A 307 33.02 9.38 8.84
N GLY A 308 33.27 10.58 8.30
CA GLY A 308 34.04 10.76 7.07
C GLY A 308 33.20 10.86 5.79
N TYR A 309 32.01 11.45 5.80
CA TYR A 309 31.27 11.72 4.55
C TYR A 309 31.32 13.19 4.11
N TRP A 310 31.44 13.39 2.80
CA TRP A 310 31.48 14.69 2.14
C TRP A 310 30.38 14.80 1.09
N VAL A 311 29.32 15.55 1.39
CA VAL A 311 28.26 15.87 0.43
C VAL A 311 28.55 17.23 -0.22
N GLY A 312 28.57 17.27 -1.55
CA GLY A 312 28.67 18.53 -2.31
C GLY A 312 27.55 19.51 -1.95
N GLY A 313 27.90 20.68 -1.42
CA GLY A 313 26.91 21.64 -0.92
C GLY A 313 26.07 21.10 0.26
N GLY A 314 26.67 20.27 1.13
CA GLY A 314 25.98 19.52 2.17
C GLY A 314 24.98 20.31 3.02
N HIS A 315 25.28 21.55 3.40
CA HIS A 315 24.34 22.39 4.14
C HIS A 315 23.00 22.61 3.42
N ARG A 316 23.00 22.78 2.09
CA ARG A 316 21.78 22.99 1.30
C ARG A 316 20.93 21.72 1.30
N MET A 317 21.56 20.56 1.12
CA MET A 317 20.87 19.27 1.11
C MET A 317 20.29 18.94 2.49
N VAL A 318 21.07 19.14 3.56
CA VAL A 318 20.60 19.00 4.94
C VAL A 318 19.42 19.95 5.19
N SER A 319 19.54 21.24 4.83
CA SER A 319 18.42 22.20 4.95
C SER A 319 17.15 21.73 4.24
N ARG A 320 17.26 21.17 3.03
CA ARG A 320 16.11 20.62 2.29
C ARG A 320 15.40 19.53 3.09
N ILE A 321 16.16 18.58 3.63
CA ILE A 321 15.63 17.45 4.41
C ILE A 321 15.00 17.92 5.73
N LEU A 322 15.64 18.87 6.41
CA LEU A 322 15.10 19.43 7.65
C LEU A 322 13.80 20.20 7.42
N ASN A 323 13.71 20.94 6.31
CA ASN A 323 12.48 21.64 5.94
C ASN A 323 11.37 20.67 5.52
N SER A 324 11.69 19.52 4.93
CA SER A 324 10.68 18.50 4.61
C SER A 324 10.26 17.65 5.82
N CYS A 325 11.09 17.57 6.87
CA CYS A 325 10.83 16.79 8.07
C CYS A 325 9.67 17.37 8.92
N VAL A 326 8.63 16.57 9.14
CA VAL A 326 7.45 16.95 9.94
C VAL A 326 7.82 17.30 11.38
N THR A 327 8.71 16.52 12.02
CA THR A 327 9.17 16.78 13.39
C THR A 327 9.90 18.12 13.47
N CYS A 328 10.80 18.40 12.53
CA CYS A 328 11.50 19.68 12.49
C CYS A 328 10.56 20.85 12.26
N ARG A 329 9.58 20.70 11.37
CA ARG A 329 8.55 21.71 11.13
C ARG A 329 7.77 22.01 12.40
N LYS A 330 7.24 20.97 13.07
CA LYS A 330 6.53 21.14 14.36
C LYS A 330 7.36 21.85 15.43
N LEU A 331 8.67 21.57 15.49
CA LEU A 331 9.57 22.14 16.51
C LEU A 331 10.10 23.54 16.19
N ARG A 332 10.19 23.94 14.91
CA ARG A 332 10.96 25.12 14.47
C ARG A 332 10.28 26.01 13.45
N GLU A 333 9.17 25.59 12.86
CA GLU A 333 8.44 26.40 11.89
C GLU A 333 7.86 27.63 12.58
N ARG A 334 7.83 28.74 11.85
CA ARG A 334 7.28 29.99 12.38
C ARG A 334 5.78 29.81 12.57
N THR A 335 5.24 30.38 13.64
CA THR A 335 3.79 30.50 13.80
C THR A 335 3.23 31.23 12.58
N LEU A 336 2.26 30.60 11.91
CA LEU A 336 1.53 31.24 10.84
C LEU A 336 0.71 32.37 11.47
N THR A 337 0.87 33.58 10.94
CA THR A 337 0.03 34.70 11.34
C THR A 337 -1.29 34.62 10.57
N GLN A 338 -2.40 34.87 11.25
CA GLN A 338 -3.67 35.03 10.57
C GLN A 338 -3.57 36.27 9.66
N HIS A 339 -3.69 36.06 8.36
CA HIS A 339 -3.86 37.16 7.43
C HIS A 339 -5.30 37.67 7.55
N MET A 340 -5.49 38.83 8.18
CA MET A 340 -6.80 39.48 8.27
C MET A 340 -7.30 39.78 6.85
N ILE A 341 -8.46 39.24 6.50
CA ILE A 341 -9.12 39.60 5.24
C ILE A 341 -9.57 41.07 5.29
N ASN A 342 -9.70 41.71 4.12
CA ASN A 342 -10.31 43.03 4.03
C ASN A 342 -11.68 43.04 4.72
N LEU A 343 -11.96 44.09 5.48
CA LEU A 343 -13.26 44.26 6.15
C LEU A 343 -14.38 44.30 5.07
N PRO A 344 -15.52 43.64 5.32
CA PRO A 344 -16.64 43.66 4.39
C PRO A 344 -17.20 45.10 4.27
N LYS A 345 -17.78 45.42 3.11
CA LYS A 345 -18.26 46.78 2.79
C LYS A 345 -19.20 47.35 3.86
N ASN A 346 -20.06 46.51 4.43
CA ASN A 346 -21.01 46.88 5.48
C ASN A 346 -20.36 47.33 6.81
N ARG A 347 -19.05 47.14 7.01
CA ARG A 347 -18.30 47.69 8.15
C ARG A 347 -17.60 49.03 7.84
N ILE A 348 -17.57 49.46 6.58
CA ILE A 348 -16.82 50.65 6.12
C ILE A 348 -17.78 51.71 5.58
N GLU A 349 -18.83 51.28 4.87
CA GLU A 349 -19.80 52.18 4.24
C GLU A 349 -20.81 52.69 5.27
N PRO A 350 -21.11 54.01 5.28
CA PRO A 350 -22.18 54.55 6.11
C PRO A 350 -23.52 53.98 5.63
N SER A 351 -24.28 53.40 6.55
CA SER A 351 -25.61 52.85 6.28
C SER A 351 -26.61 53.29 7.34
N PRO A 352 -27.92 53.37 7.01
CA PRO A 352 -28.95 53.68 8.00
C PRO A 352 -28.93 52.68 9.17
N PRO A 353 -29.37 53.10 10.38
CA PRO A 353 -29.50 52.20 11.52
C PRO A 353 -30.30 50.94 11.16
N PHE A 354 -29.90 49.78 11.71
CA PHE A 354 -30.52 48.46 11.49
C PHE A 354 -30.36 47.84 10.09
N THR A 355 -29.60 48.45 9.17
CA THR A 355 -29.33 47.87 7.83
C THR A 355 -28.47 46.61 7.88
N SER A 356 -27.52 46.54 8.83
CA SER A 356 -26.68 45.36 9.07
C SER A 356 -26.63 45.08 10.56
N ILE A 357 -27.04 43.87 10.96
CA ILE A 357 -27.11 43.45 12.36
C ILE A 357 -26.14 42.29 12.55
N GLY A 358 -25.19 42.44 13.46
CA GLY A 358 -24.35 41.36 13.95
C GLY A 358 -25.04 40.68 15.14
N VAL A 359 -25.36 39.41 15.01
CA VAL A 359 -25.87 38.59 16.13
C VAL A 359 -24.77 37.62 16.49
N ASP A 360 -24.40 37.59 17.77
CA ASP A 360 -23.50 36.60 18.33
C ASP A 360 -24.20 35.89 19.49
N VAL A 361 -23.92 34.61 19.65
CA VAL A 361 -24.51 33.79 20.73
C VAL A 361 -23.42 33.52 21.75
N PHE A 362 -23.59 34.06 22.95
CA PHE A 362 -22.61 33.91 24.01
C PHE A 362 -22.93 32.73 24.94
N GLY A 363 -22.02 31.74 24.96
CA GLY A 363 -21.96 30.64 25.92
C GLY A 363 -23.04 29.56 25.79
N PRO A 364 -22.91 28.48 26.57
CA PRO A 364 -24.05 27.88 27.24
C PRO A 364 -24.08 28.41 28.69
N TRP A 365 -25.05 29.27 28.99
CA TRP A 365 -25.32 29.69 30.36
C TRP A 365 -26.42 28.80 30.94
N ILE A 366 -26.13 28.19 32.09
CA ILE A 366 -27.14 27.43 32.83
C ILE A 366 -28.00 28.43 33.59
N ILE A 367 -29.13 28.81 33.00
CA ILE A 367 -30.11 29.69 33.64
C ILE A 367 -30.93 28.87 34.62
N ARG A 368 -30.82 29.18 35.92
CA ARG A 368 -31.69 28.63 36.96
C ARG A 368 -32.93 29.53 37.10
N THR A 369 -34.10 29.01 36.76
CA THR A 369 -35.35 29.81 36.77
C THR A 369 -35.99 29.88 38.16
N ARG A 370 -35.93 28.80 38.94
CA ARG A 370 -36.42 28.77 40.33
C ARG A 370 -35.68 27.78 41.20
N LYS A 371 -35.45 28.14 42.46
CA LYS A 371 -35.00 27.20 43.50
C LYS A 371 -36.21 26.44 44.05
N LEU A 372 -36.15 25.12 44.01
CA LEU A 372 -37.12 24.21 44.64
C LEU A 372 -36.52 23.64 45.92
N ARG A 373 -37.38 23.22 46.87
CA ARG A 373 -36.93 22.48 48.05
C ARG A 373 -36.42 21.11 47.60
N GLY A 374 -35.12 21.01 47.34
CA GLY A 374 -34.43 19.79 46.88
C GLY A 374 -33.73 19.89 45.52
N GLY A 375 -33.79 21.03 44.81
CA GLY A 375 -33.11 21.18 43.52
C GLY A 375 -33.34 22.56 42.87
N ALA A 376 -32.68 22.85 41.75
CA ALA A 376 -32.94 24.06 40.96
C ALA A 376 -33.49 23.67 39.59
N ALA A 377 -34.56 24.34 39.13
CA ALA A 377 -35.06 24.14 37.77
C ALA A 377 -34.13 24.86 36.78
N GLU A 378 -33.52 24.11 35.88
CA GLU A 378 -32.63 24.62 34.82
C GLU A 378 -33.43 24.83 33.52
N TYR A 379 -33.31 26.01 32.90
CA TYR A 379 -34.13 26.44 31.76
C TYR A 379 -33.91 25.59 30.49
N LEU A 380 -32.71 25.00 30.32
CA LEU A 380 -32.30 24.35 29.07
C LEU A 380 -33.02 23.03 28.77
N GLN A 381 -33.67 22.38 29.74
CA GLN A 381 -34.45 21.16 29.48
C GLN A 381 -35.82 21.44 28.84
N ASN A 382 -36.27 22.71 28.80
CA ASN A 382 -37.61 23.10 28.34
C ASN A 382 -37.61 24.11 27.18
N LEU A 383 -36.52 24.20 26.40
CA LEU A 383 -36.63 24.69 25.03
C LEU A 383 -37.41 23.65 24.23
N GLN A 384 -38.73 23.61 24.45
CA GLN A 384 -39.64 23.00 23.50
C GLN A 384 -39.28 23.59 22.15
N VAL A 385 -39.04 22.72 21.17
CA VAL A 385 -39.05 23.10 19.77
C VAL A 385 -40.42 23.71 19.54
N ARG A 386 -40.54 25.04 19.68
CA ARG A 386 -41.70 25.73 19.13
C ARG A 386 -41.64 25.39 17.66
N THR A 387 -42.73 24.82 17.16
CA THR A 387 -42.96 24.60 15.73
C THR A 387 -42.91 25.98 15.06
N LYS A 388 -41.70 26.46 14.77
CA LYS A 388 -41.48 27.63 13.93
C LYS A 388 -42.03 27.24 12.57
N TRP A 389 -43.18 27.82 12.24
CA TRP A 389 -43.69 28.00 10.88
C TRP A 389 -43.42 26.81 9.95
N ARG A 390 -44.12 25.69 10.15
CA ARG A 390 -44.11 24.58 9.17
C ARG A 390 -44.89 24.95 7.90
N ASN A 391 -45.79 25.92 8.01
CA ASN A 391 -46.56 26.43 6.88
C ASN A 391 -45.95 27.75 6.42
N ARG A 392 -45.56 27.80 5.15
CA ARG A 392 -45.10 29.01 4.48
C ARG A 392 -46.32 29.81 4.04
N GLU A 393 -47.10 30.30 5.00
CA GLU A 393 -48.17 31.25 4.70
C GLU A 393 -47.62 32.67 4.87
N GLN A 394 -47.61 33.40 3.76
CA GLN A 394 -47.21 34.79 3.73
C GLN A 394 -48.42 35.60 4.20
N ASN A 395 -48.57 35.74 5.51
CA ASN A 395 -49.76 36.36 6.11
C ASN A 395 -49.81 37.89 5.97
N LEU A 396 -48.82 38.49 5.28
CA LEU A 396 -48.68 39.93 5.14
C LEU A 396 -48.07 40.28 3.77
N SER A 397 -48.63 41.31 3.16
CA SER A 397 -48.29 41.87 1.85
C SER A 397 -47.61 43.23 2.02
N GLY A 398 -46.83 43.65 1.01
CA GLY A 398 -46.27 45.01 0.99
C GLY A 398 -47.38 46.06 0.94
N GLY A 399 -47.52 46.86 2.00
CA GLY A 399 -48.60 47.85 2.18
C GLY A 399 -49.47 47.61 3.42
N ASP A 400 -49.35 46.44 4.05
CA ASP A 400 -50.16 46.10 5.22
C ASP A 400 -49.65 46.81 6.48
N VAL A 401 -50.59 47.36 7.27
CA VAL A 401 -50.31 47.98 8.57
C VAL A 401 -50.54 46.95 9.66
N VAL A 402 -49.48 46.59 10.39
CA VAL A 402 -49.55 45.65 11.51
C VAL A 402 -49.68 46.42 12.82
N LEU A 403 -50.83 46.29 13.48
CA LEU A 403 -51.04 46.82 14.83
C LEU A 403 -50.66 45.75 15.86
N VAL A 404 -49.54 45.99 16.55
CA VAL A 404 -49.12 45.16 17.68
C VAL A 404 -49.76 45.71 18.94
N LYS A 405 -50.74 44.98 19.48
CA LYS A 405 -51.34 45.30 20.78
C LYS A 405 -50.53 44.60 21.88
N ASP A 406 -49.89 45.39 22.72
CA ASP A 406 -49.31 44.90 23.96
C ASP A 406 -50.40 44.85 25.04
N ASN A 407 -50.64 43.67 25.59
CA ASN A 407 -51.70 43.48 26.60
C ASN A 407 -51.23 43.88 28.01
N ASP A 408 -49.94 44.14 28.21
CA ASP A 408 -49.35 44.44 29.52
C ASP A 408 -49.02 45.94 29.73
N VAL A 409 -49.35 46.80 28.77
CA VAL A 409 -49.16 48.25 28.89
C VAL A 409 -50.46 48.91 29.36
N SER A 410 -50.51 49.41 30.59
CA SER A 410 -51.65 50.19 31.07
C SER A 410 -51.77 51.51 30.29
N HIS A 411 -52.96 51.83 29.80
CA HIS A 411 -53.26 53.12 29.16
C HIS A 411 -52.85 54.27 30.09
N ASN A 412 -51.92 55.11 29.63
CA ASN A 412 -51.68 56.41 30.25
C ASN A 412 -52.98 57.22 30.19
N LYS A 413 -53.47 57.61 31.36
CA LYS A 413 -54.47 58.67 31.52
C LYS A 413 -53.80 60.03 31.42
#